data_AF-A0A7Y2FW55-F1
#
_entry.id   AF-A0A7Y2FW55-F1
#
_cell.length_a   1.000
_cell.length_b   1.000
_cell.length_c   1.000
_cell.angle_alpha   90.00
_cell.angle_beta   90.00
_cell.angle_gamma   90.00
#
_symmetry.space_group_name_H-M   'P 1'
#
loop_
_entity.id
_entity.type
_entity.pdbx_description
1 polymer ?
#
loop_
_entity_poly.entity_id
_entity_poly.type
_entity_poly.pdbx_seq_one_letter_code
_entity_poly.pdbx_strand_id
1 'polypeptide(L)'
;RRAGLPSCRSSYAEVYVDEVFRGVYSITEMIDKTFLNHYYGSDEGSLYKGDFGFRGLSVKVEEGNMDAFDNWKRNLQVGKLHQYINLDHYLKQLAIDILIGDWDSYAYGRHNFYIYHEPTSEQLHFINWDHNFAFSTKLEAKDLYPTSTFPSLNNFIEVPALKEQYHTTLCELLTYVADEPFLNELAISNYKLIHQNKNGVTAAVPAPLLDYIKDRKFQLQDTLNKLGVSCEPILCSISPSDVVLEIITSDEQATSDSVQQDPNRGIQLLFQNKTAAPITLDNRYYLSNDISFPKKWRIWEQILIPAEGSVTMPLKESISMLYRKNKEQPILLTHEDLTPIVPPN
;
A
#
# COMPACT_ATOMS: atom_id res chain seq x y z
N ARG A 1 -5.06 -0.92 -1.32
CA ARG A 1 -4.98 0.58 -1.35
C ARG A 1 -5.12 1.23 0.04
N ARG A 2 -6.21 1.06 0.80
CA ARG A 2 -6.39 1.71 2.13
C ARG A 2 -5.25 1.45 3.14
N ALA A 3 -4.58 0.30 3.04
CA ALA A 3 -3.37 -0.03 3.81
C ALA A 3 -2.08 0.71 3.40
N GLY A 4 -2.12 1.55 2.36
CA GLY A 4 -0.93 2.18 1.77
C GLY A 4 -0.17 1.30 0.77
N LEU A 5 -0.74 0.17 0.34
CA LEU A 5 -0.15 -0.67 -0.69
C LEU A 5 -0.51 -0.20 -2.10
N PRO A 6 0.47 -0.02 -3.01
CA PRO A 6 0.24 0.04 -4.44
C PRO A 6 -0.60 -1.16 -4.88
N SER A 7 -1.73 -0.91 -5.53
CA SER A 7 -2.66 -1.97 -5.92
C SER A 7 -3.59 -1.45 -7.00
N CYS A 8 -3.96 -2.33 -7.92
CA CYS A 8 -4.67 -1.99 -9.15
C CYS A 8 -5.99 -1.28 -8.87
N ARG A 9 -6.23 -0.19 -9.59
CA ARG A 9 -7.56 0.43 -9.65
C ARG A 9 -8.50 -0.50 -10.42
N SER A 10 -9.76 -0.52 -10.03
CA SER A 10 -10.78 -1.33 -10.70
C SER A 10 -12.07 -0.54 -10.83
N SER A 11 -12.82 -0.82 -11.88
CA SER A 11 -14.18 -0.31 -12.10
C SER A 11 -15.01 -1.37 -12.83
N TYR A 12 -16.22 -1.01 -13.26
CA TYR A 12 -17.11 -1.85 -14.04
C TYR A 12 -17.40 -1.23 -15.41
N ALA A 13 -17.61 -2.08 -16.42
CA ALA A 13 -18.00 -1.64 -17.76
C ALA A 13 -19.05 -2.57 -18.36
N GLU A 14 -19.98 -2.00 -19.12
CA GLU A 14 -20.84 -2.75 -20.03
C GLU A 14 -20.05 -3.03 -21.31
N VAL A 15 -19.90 -4.30 -21.66
CA VAL A 15 -19.12 -4.71 -22.84
C VAL A 15 -20.05 -5.09 -23.96
N TYR A 16 -19.76 -4.55 -25.15
CA TYR A 16 -20.48 -4.82 -26.39
C TYR A 16 -19.48 -5.31 -27.45
N VAL A 17 -19.84 -6.34 -28.21
CA VAL A 17 -19.07 -6.81 -29.37
C VAL A 17 -20.01 -6.86 -30.55
N ASP A 18 -19.69 -6.11 -31.60
CA ASP A 18 -20.56 -5.87 -32.76
C ASP A 18 -21.95 -5.39 -32.34
N GLU A 19 -21.99 -4.40 -31.44
CA GLU A 19 -23.21 -3.82 -30.84
C GLU A 19 -24.04 -4.80 -29.99
N VAL A 20 -23.62 -6.06 -29.86
CA VAL A 20 -24.28 -7.07 -29.02
C VAL A 20 -23.72 -7.02 -27.61
N PHE A 21 -24.59 -6.79 -26.62
CA PHE A 21 -24.23 -6.81 -25.20
C PHE A 21 -23.68 -8.19 -24.78
N ARG A 22 -22.54 -8.18 -24.08
CA ARG A 22 -21.85 -9.38 -23.60
C ARG A 22 -21.86 -9.52 -22.08
N GLY A 23 -22.18 -8.46 -21.35
CA GLY A 23 -22.22 -8.48 -19.89
C GLY A 23 -21.63 -7.22 -19.26
N VAL A 24 -21.74 -7.16 -17.94
CA VAL A 24 -20.99 -6.23 -17.10
C VAL A 24 -19.70 -6.93 -16.66
N TYR A 25 -18.56 -6.32 -16.94
CA TYR A 25 -17.24 -6.83 -16.61
C TYR A 25 -16.56 -5.90 -15.61
N SER A 26 -15.64 -6.44 -14.81
CA SER A 26 -14.68 -5.60 -14.10
C SER A 26 -13.55 -5.23 -15.05
N ILE A 27 -13.20 -3.95 -15.08
CA ILE A 27 -11.96 -3.47 -15.71
C ILE A 27 -10.98 -3.20 -14.59
N THR A 28 -9.83 -3.86 -14.66
CA THR A 28 -8.74 -3.74 -13.68
C THR A 28 -7.52 -3.13 -14.38
N GLU A 29 -6.92 -2.14 -13.73
CA GLU A 29 -5.65 -1.53 -14.15
C GLU A 29 -4.57 -2.60 -14.27
N MET A 30 -3.84 -2.58 -15.38
CA MET A 30 -2.72 -3.49 -15.60
C MET A 30 -1.51 -3.08 -14.76
N ILE A 31 -0.78 -4.05 -14.24
CA ILE A 31 0.53 -3.79 -13.61
C ILE A 31 1.56 -3.79 -14.73
N ASP A 32 1.88 -2.60 -15.21
CA ASP A 32 2.86 -2.32 -16.27
C ASP A 32 3.67 -1.06 -15.94
N LYS A 33 4.43 -0.55 -16.91
CA LYS A 33 5.19 0.70 -16.77
C LYS A 33 4.35 1.90 -16.32
N THR A 34 3.10 2.00 -16.76
CA THR A 34 2.20 3.09 -16.34
C THR A 34 1.88 2.98 -14.86
N PHE A 35 1.56 1.77 -14.38
CA PHE A 35 1.35 1.50 -12.96
C PHE A 35 2.62 1.83 -12.15
N LEU A 36 3.78 1.37 -12.61
CA LEU A 36 5.06 1.60 -11.93
C LEU A 36 5.36 3.09 -11.79
N ASN A 37 5.31 3.83 -12.90
CA ASN A 37 5.54 5.27 -12.86
C ASN A 37 4.50 5.99 -11.98
N HIS A 38 3.24 5.58 -11.95
CA HIS A 38 2.22 6.20 -11.09
C HIS A 38 2.50 6.02 -9.59
N TYR A 39 2.87 4.81 -9.16
CA TYR A 39 3.03 4.46 -7.75
C TYR A 39 4.44 4.71 -7.20
N TYR A 40 5.46 4.48 -8.01
CA TYR A 40 6.87 4.53 -7.61
C TYR A 40 7.62 5.75 -8.19
N GLY A 41 7.02 6.45 -9.14
CA GLY A 41 7.61 7.66 -9.75
C GLY A 41 8.61 7.41 -10.85
N SER A 42 8.83 6.14 -11.18
CA SER A 42 9.66 5.65 -12.26
C SER A 42 9.05 4.37 -12.83
N ASP A 43 9.21 4.15 -14.14
CA ASP A 43 8.91 2.90 -14.84
C ASP A 43 10.17 2.11 -15.22
N GLU A 44 11.33 2.54 -14.73
CA GLU A 44 12.61 1.84 -14.85
C GLU A 44 12.70 0.64 -13.91
N GLY A 45 13.68 -0.24 -14.13
CA GLY A 45 13.89 -1.44 -13.31
C GLY A 45 13.35 -2.70 -13.97
N SER A 46 12.93 -3.66 -13.16
CA SER A 46 12.44 -4.95 -13.66
C SER A 46 11.16 -5.37 -12.97
N LEU A 47 10.18 -5.82 -13.76
CA LEU A 47 8.88 -6.28 -13.31
C LEU A 47 8.74 -7.77 -13.63
N TYR A 48 8.28 -8.51 -12.63
CA TYR A 48 8.13 -9.95 -12.70
C TYR A 48 6.73 -10.37 -12.29
N LYS A 49 6.15 -11.34 -12.99
CA LYS A 49 4.95 -12.05 -12.58
C LYS A 49 5.33 -13.36 -11.89
N GLY A 50 4.79 -13.58 -10.70
CA GLY A 50 4.97 -14.84 -9.97
C GLY A 50 4.14 -15.98 -10.55
N ASP A 51 4.74 -17.16 -10.66
CA ASP A 51 4.06 -18.40 -11.07
C ASP A 51 3.28 -19.04 -9.91
N PHE A 52 2.34 -19.94 -10.22
CA PHE A 52 1.59 -20.68 -9.21
C PHE A 52 2.53 -21.54 -8.35
N GLY A 53 2.35 -21.47 -7.02
CA GLY A 53 3.18 -22.22 -6.10
C GLY A 53 4.62 -21.68 -5.99
N PHE A 54 4.83 -20.39 -6.26
CA PHE A 54 6.14 -19.74 -6.27
C PHE A 54 7.01 -20.10 -5.06
N ARG A 55 8.20 -20.65 -5.31
CA ARG A 55 9.18 -21.00 -4.26
C ARG A 55 10.49 -20.23 -4.35
N GLY A 56 10.46 -19.02 -4.93
CA GLY A 56 11.67 -18.23 -5.15
C GLY A 56 12.55 -18.71 -6.31
N LEU A 57 12.05 -19.64 -7.13
CA LEU A 57 12.86 -20.31 -8.16
C LEU A 57 12.66 -19.71 -9.56
N SER A 58 11.42 -19.40 -9.92
CA SER A 58 11.06 -18.87 -11.23
C SER A 58 10.07 -17.72 -11.11
N VAL A 59 10.18 -16.80 -12.05
CA VAL A 59 9.20 -15.76 -12.34
C VAL A 59 9.18 -15.56 -13.85
N LYS A 60 8.06 -15.06 -14.37
CA LYS A 60 8.00 -14.53 -15.73
C LYS A 60 8.45 -13.07 -15.71
N VAL A 61 9.41 -12.72 -16.55
CA VAL A 61 9.80 -11.31 -16.77
C VAL A 61 8.71 -10.64 -17.60
N GLU A 62 8.11 -9.58 -17.09
CA GLU A 62 7.19 -8.72 -17.84
C GLU A 62 7.93 -7.49 -18.38
N GLU A 63 8.86 -6.93 -17.60
CA GLU A 63 9.72 -5.81 -18.00
C GLU A 63 11.14 -5.99 -17.42
N GLY A 64 12.16 -5.49 -18.12
CA GLY A 64 13.55 -5.51 -17.66
C GLY A 64 14.27 -6.84 -17.89
N ASN A 65 15.02 -7.32 -16.90
CA ASN A 65 15.83 -8.53 -16.98
C ASN A 65 15.84 -9.30 -15.66
N MET A 66 16.56 -10.43 -15.57
CA MET A 66 16.55 -11.30 -14.38
C MET A 66 17.61 -10.92 -13.32
N ASP A 67 18.48 -9.95 -13.58
CA ASP A 67 19.69 -9.72 -12.78
C ASP A 67 19.38 -9.43 -11.31
N ALA A 68 18.41 -8.54 -11.06
CA ALA A 68 17.98 -8.17 -9.72
C ALA A 68 17.31 -9.34 -8.99
N PHE A 69 16.45 -10.11 -9.67
CA PHE A 69 15.81 -11.29 -9.10
C PHE A 69 16.81 -12.39 -8.78
N ASP A 70 17.77 -12.65 -9.67
CA ASP A 70 18.84 -13.63 -9.44
C ASP A 70 19.81 -13.19 -8.34
N ASN A 71 20.07 -11.89 -8.22
CA ASN A 71 20.84 -11.33 -7.11
C ASN A 71 20.10 -11.55 -5.78
N TRP A 72 18.82 -11.22 -5.73
CA TRP A 72 17.96 -11.48 -4.57
C TRP A 72 17.96 -12.97 -4.20
N LYS A 73 17.68 -13.86 -5.16
CA LYS A 73 17.66 -15.32 -4.93
C LYS A 73 18.95 -15.85 -4.33
N ARG A 74 20.11 -15.30 -4.74
CA ARG A 74 21.43 -15.71 -4.26
C ARG A 74 21.79 -15.17 -2.88
N ASN A 75 21.39 -13.93 -2.57
CA ASN A 75 21.93 -13.17 -1.43
C ASN A 75 20.96 -12.98 -0.27
N LEU A 76 19.67 -13.27 -0.47
CA LEU A 76 18.62 -13.09 0.51
C LEU A 76 18.87 -13.89 1.79
N GLN A 77 18.78 -13.18 2.93
CA GLN A 77 18.91 -13.75 4.26
C GLN A 77 17.66 -13.37 5.07
N VAL A 78 17.00 -14.34 5.69
CA VAL A 78 15.75 -14.12 6.44
C VAL A 78 15.92 -13.06 7.55
N GLY A 79 17.07 -13.02 8.23
CA GLY A 79 17.36 -11.99 9.23
C GLY A 79 17.63 -10.58 8.67
N LYS A 80 17.70 -10.42 7.34
CA LYS A 80 18.05 -9.16 6.65
C LYS A 80 17.11 -8.86 5.49
N LEU A 81 15.86 -9.33 5.54
CA LEU A 81 14.87 -9.10 4.46
C LEU A 81 14.76 -7.62 4.07
N HIS A 82 14.76 -6.71 5.04
CA HIS A 82 14.68 -5.26 4.82
C HIS A 82 15.77 -4.68 3.91
N GLN A 83 16.89 -5.41 3.69
CA GLN A 83 17.95 -4.97 2.77
C GLN A 83 17.64 -5.27 1.31
N TYR A 84 16.71 -6.20 1.05
CA TYR A 84 16.41 -6.68 -0.30
C TYR A 84 14.96 -6.50 -0.72
N ILE A 85 14.04 -6.40 0.24
CA ILE A 85 12.63 -6.21 -0.02
C ILE A 85 12.12 -5.01 0.77
N ASN A 86 11.10 -4.34 0.25
CA ASN A 86 10.33 -3.40 1.04
C ASN A 86 9.51 -4.17 2.08
N LEU A 87 10.07 -4.32 3.27
CA LEU A 87 9.53 -5.19 4.32
C LEU A 87 8.13 -4.74 4.77
N ASP A 88 7.89 -3.44 4.89
CA ASP A 88 6.57 -2.93 5.29
C ASP A 88 5.47 -3.32 4.31
N HIS A 89 5.69 -3.11 3.01
CA HIS A 89 4.71 -3.48 1.99
C HIS A 89 4.49 -5.00 1.99
N TYR A 90 5.57 -5.77 2.13
CA TYR A 90 5.50 -7.22 2.22
C TYR A 90 4.64 -7.70 3.39
N LEU A 91 4.85 -7.18 4.61
CA LEU A 91 4.07 -7.57 5.78
C LEU A 91 2.60 -7.16 5.69
N LYS A 92 2.33 -5.95 5.20
CA LYS A 92 0.97 -5.49 4.97
C LYS A 92 0.24 -6.34 3.94
N GLN A 93 0.91 -6.74 2.86
CA GLN A 93 0.32 -7.61 1.85
C GLN A 93 -0.05 -8.98 2.45
N LEU A 94 0.87 -9.60 3.19
CA LEU A 94 0.59 -10.86 3.87
C LEU A 94 -0.58 -10.75 4.85
N ALA A 95 -0.61 -9.70 5.67
CA ALA A 95 -1.69 -9.49 6.62
C ALA A 95 -3.04 -9.22 5.93
N ILE A 96 -3.06 -8.55 4.78
CA ILE A 96 -4.28 -8.34 3.98
C ILE A 96 -4.75 -9.67 3.37
N ASP A 97 -3.86 -10.45 2.75
CA ASP A 97 -4.18 -11.76 2.19
C ASP A 97 -4.85 -12.67 3.25
N ILE A 98 -4.31 -12.66 4.47
CA ILE A 98 -4.87 -13.36 5.64
C ILE A 98 -6.22 -12.77 6.05
N LEU A 99 -6.34 -11.44 6.14
CA LEU A 99 -7.59 -10.76 6.52
C LEU A 99 -8.73 -11.06 5.55
N ILE A 100 -8.46 -11.05 4.25
CA ILE A 100 -9.50 -11.33 3.23
C ILE A 100 -9.65 -12.83 2.96
N GLY A 101 -8.80 -13.68 3.51
CA GLY A 101 -8.85 -15.14 3.34
C GLY A 101 -8.75 -15.57 1.88
N ASP A 102 -7.83 -14.97 1.13
CA ASP A 102 -7.62 -15.30 -0.27
C ASP A 102 -6.64 -16.47 -0.43
N TRP A 103 -7.19 -17.66 -0.62
CA TRP A 103 -6.40 -18.89 -0.69
C TRP A 103 -5.48 -18.97 -1.94
N ASP A 104 -5.75 -18.19 -2.99
CA ASP A 104 -4.93 -18.19 -4.22
C ASP A 104 -3.94 -17.00 -4.28
N SER A 105 -3.83 -16.26 -3.18
CA SER A 105 -2.87 -15.15 -3.04
C SER A 105 -1.46 -15.63 -2.68
N TYR A 106 -0.56 -14.66 -2.47
CA TYR A 106 0.82 -14.94 -2.11
C TYR A 106 0.95 -15.64 -0.75
N ALA A 107 0.14 -15.25 0.25
CA ALA A 107 0.21 -15.79 1.60
C ALA A 107 -0.16 -17.28 1.71
N TYR A 108 -0.86 -17.82 0.71
CA TYR A 108 -1.35 -19.19 0.68
C TYR A 108 -0.81 -19.96 -0.53
N GLY A 109 -1.49 -19.85 -1.67
CA GLY A 109 -1.15 -20.52 -2.93
C GLY A 109 0.19 -20.10 -3.53
N ARG A 110 0.79 -19.01 -3.04
CA ARG A 110 2.01 -18.37 -3.58
C ARG A 110 1.81 -18.01 -5.03
N HIS A 111 0.68 -17.37 -5.32
CA HIS A 111 0.25 -17.01 -6.65
C HIS A 111 -0.35 -15.60 -6.65
N ASN A 112 -0.78 -15.13 -7.82
CA ASN A 112 -1.47 -13.85 -8.01
C ASN A 112 -0.73 -12.63 -7.40
N PHE A 113 0.53 -12.48 -7.78
CA PHE A 113 1.32 -11.32 -7.39
C PHE A 113 2.31 -10.94 -8.49
N TYR A 114 2.88 -9.75 -8.36
CA TYR A 114 4.03 -9.28 -9.10
C TYR A 114 5.16 -8.94 -8.12
N ILE A 115 6.38 -8.92 -8.64
CA ILE A 115 7.56 -8.36 -7.96
C ILE A 115 8.08 -7.24 -8.85
N TYR A 116 8.32 -6.08 -8.27
CA TYR A 116 8.97 -4.96 -8.94
C TYR A 116 10.32 -4.67 -8.26
N HIS A 117 11.41 -4.66 -9.00
CA HIS A 117 12.69 -4.12 -8.54
C HIS A 117 12.73 -2.62 -8.80
N GLU A 118 12.74 -1.83 -7.73
CA GLU A 118 12.81 -0.38 -7.80
C GLU A 118 14.29 0.06 -7.75
N PRO A 119 14.85 0.60 -8.85
CA PRO A 119 16.30 0.82 -8.95
C PRO A 119 16.86 1.87 -7.97
N THR A 120 16.05 2.82 -7.48
CA THR A 120 16.55 3.87 -6.57
C THR A 120 16.84 3.32 -5.18
N SER A 121 15.95 2.47 -4.66
CA SER A 121 16.08 1.82 -3.36
C SER A 121 16.77 0.47 -3.43
N GLU A 122 16.93 -0.10 -4.64
CA GLU A 122 17.43 -1.46 -4.88
C GLU A 122 16.60 -2.55 -4.17
N GLN A 123 15.38 -2.22 -3.76
CA GLN A 123 14.47 -3.14 -3.09
C GLN A 123 13.49 -3.77 -4.06
N LEU A 124 13.13 -5.02 -3.78
CA LEU A 124 11.99 -5.67 -4.39
C LEU A 124 10.70 -5.29 -3.66
N HIS A 125 9.68 -4.92 -4.42
CA HIS A 125 8.33 -4.65 -3.96
C HIS A 125 7.40 -5.76 -4.43
N PHE A 126 6.74 -6.43 -3.50
CA PHE A 126 5.64 -7.32 -3.82
C PHE A 126 4.39 -6.48 -4.09
N ILE A 127 3.66 -6.83 -5.14
CA ILE A 127 2.43 -6.16 -5.56
C ILE A 127 1.36 -7.23 -5.72
N ASN A 128 0.23 -7.02 -5.08
CA ASN A 128 -0.89 -7.95 -5.11
C ASN A 128 -1.64 -7.90 -6.45
N TRP A 129 -2.20 -9.04 -6.88
CA TRP A 129 -2.97 -9.17 -8.10
C TRP A 129 -4.12 -10.16 -7.90
N ASP A 130 -5.15 -10.12 -8.76
CA ASP A 130 -6.21 -11.12 -8.90
C ASP A 130 -6.74 -11.77 -7.59
N HIS A 131 -7.48 -10.96 -6.83
CA HIS A 131 -8.14 -11.39 -5.58
C HIS A 131 -9.57 -11.92 -5.81
N ASN A 132 -9.85 -12.50 -6.97
CA ASN A 132 -11.17 -13.04 -7.30
C ASN A 132 -11.59 -14.22 -6.38
N PHE A 133 -10.64 -14.87 -5.71
CA PHE A 133 -10.86 -15.94 -4.75
C PHE A 133 -10.81 -15.51 -3.27
N ALA A 134 -10.73 -14.21 -3.02
CA ALA A 134 -10.87 -13.64 -1.68
C ALA A 134 -12.26 -13.86 -1.07
N PHE A 135 -12.36 -13.61 0.23
CA PHE A 135 -13.55 -13.77 1.08
C PHE A 135 -14.10 -15.20 1.08
N SER A 136 -13.18 -16.16 0.98
CA SER A 136 -13.51 -17.58 0.91
C SER A 136 -13.95 -18.13 2.27
N THR A 137 -14.94 -19.02 2.29
CA THR A 137 -15.36 -19.76 3.51
C THR A 137 -14.60 -21.07 3.71
N LYS A 138 -13.57 -21.33 2.89
CA LYS A 138 -12.70 -22.51 3.05
C LYS A 138 -11.95 -22.48 4.40
N LEU A 139 -11.45 -23.64 4.84
CA LEU A 139 -10.82 -23.79 6.16
C LEU A 139 -9.56 -22.91 6.33
N GLU A 140 -8.85 -22.64 5.24
CA GLU A 140 -7.66 -21.78 5.16
C GLU A 140 -7.97 -20.30 5.51
N ALA A 141 -9.23 -19.89 5.40
CA ALA A 141 -9.71 -18.59 5.86
C ALA A 141 -9.85 -18.49 7.39
N LYS A 142 -9.21 -19.39 8.15
CA LYS A 142 -9.09 -19.36 9.61
C LYS A 142 -7.66 -19.11 10.10
N ASP A 143 -6.68 -19.09 9.20
CA ASP A 143 -5.28 -18.98 9.59
C ASP A 143 -4.93 -17.59 10.12
N LEU A 144 -3.99 -17.51 11.07
CA LEU A 144 -3.40 -16.25 11.54
C LEU A 144 -2.13 -15.88 10.76
N TYR A 145 -1.46 -16.88 10.20
CA TYR A 145 -0.17 -16.74 9.53
C TYR A 145 -0.26 -17.29 8.11
N PRO A 146 0.54 -16.74 7.18
CA PRO A 146 0.72 -17.33 5.86
C PRO A 146 1.15 -18.80 5.95
N THR A 147 0.54 -19.67 5.14
CA THR A 147 0.77 -21.12 5.21
C THR A 147 2.04 -21.54 4.45
N SER A 148 2.52 -20.72 3.52
CA SER A 148 3.88 -20.82 2.96
C SER A 148 4.25 -19.56 2.19
N THR A 149 5.34 -18.89 2.54
CA THR A 149 5.85 -17.74 1.77
C THR A 149 7.30 -18.00 1.37
N PHE A 150 7.77 -17.54 0.21
CA PHE A 150 9.22 -17.48 -0.03
C PHE A 150 9.75 -16.12 0.48
N PRO A 151 10.97 -16.04 1.03
CA PRO A 151 11.98 -17.10 1.25
C PRO A 151 11.71 -18.06 2.41
N SER A 152 10.69 -17.82 3.21
CA SER A 152 10.45 -18.57 4.42
C SER A 152 9.38 -19.63 4.24
N LEU A 153 9.72 -20.73 3.57
CA LEU A 153 8.77 -21.84 3.41
C LEU A 153 8.24 -22.35 4.77
N ASN A 154 8.95 -22.10 5.88
CA ASN A 154 8.47 -22.30 7.26
C ASN A 154 8.91 -21.21 8.30
N ASN A 155 9.72 -20.19 7.95
CA ASN A 155 10.59 -19.51 8.94
C ASN A 155 10.32 -18.01 9.26
N PHE A 156 9.47 -17.27 8.55
CA PHE A 156 9.39 -15.81 8.77
C PHE A 156 8.85 -15.51 10.17
N ILE A 157 7.81 -16.24 10.57
CA ILE A 157 7.23 -16.17 11.92
C ILE A 157 8.11 -16.86 12.97
N GLU A 158 9.13 -17.62 12.57
CA GLU A 158 10.12 -18.20 13.48
C GLU A 158 11.19 -17.17 13.86
N VAL A 159 11.35 -16.10 13.07
CA VAL A 159 12.20 -14.96 13.44
C VAL A 159 11.39 -14.04 14.36
N PRO A 160 11.73 -13.93 15.66
CA PRO A 160 10.87 -13.25 16.64
C PRO A 160 10.54 -11.80 16.27
N ALA A 161 11.53 -11.04 15.81
CA ALA A 161 11.34 -9.64 15.41
C ALA A 161 10.38 -9.49 14.22
N LEU A 162 10.42 -10.44 13.28
CA LEU A 162 9.55 -10.44 12.11
C LEU A 162 8.12 -10.86 12.47
N LYS A 163 7.97 -11.84 13.35
CA LYS A 163 6.68 -12.24 13.93
C LYS A 163 6.02 -11.08 14.67
N GLU A 164 6.77 -10.38 15.51
CA GLU A 164 6.28 -9.22 16.26
C GLU A 164 5.84 -8.10 15.33
N GLN A 165 6.65 -7.75 14.32
CA GLN A 165 6.28 -6.75 13.31
C GLN A 165 5.03 -7.15 12.53
N TYR A 166 4.86 -8.43 12.20
CA TYR A 166 3.65 -8.93 11.55
C TYR A 166 2.42 -8.82 12.46
N HIS A 167 2.56 -9.16 13.74
CA HIS A 167 1.49 -9.00 14.73
C HIS A 167 1.06 -7.54 14.85
N THR A 168 2.02 -6.62 14.97
CA THR A 168 1.75 -5.18 14.95
C THR A 168 1.03 -4.78 13.67
N THR A 169 1.57 -5.16 12.50
CA THR A 169 0.98 -4.84 11.19
C THR A 169 -0.47 -5.33 11.09
N LEU A 170 -0.75 -6.57 11.51
CA LEU A 170 -2.08 -7.14 11.46
C LEU A 170 -3.03 -6.44 12.45
N CYS A 171 -2.60 -6.20 13.69
CA CYS A 171 -3.38 -5.41 14.66
C CYS A 171 -3.75 -4.04 14.09
N GLU A 172 -2.77 -3.34 13.50
CA GLU A 172 -2.98 -2.03 12.92
C GLU A 172 -4.01 -2.07 11.78
N LEU A 173 -3.86 -2.99 10.83
CA LEU A 173 -4.80 -3.15 9.72
C LEU A 173 -6.22 -3.49 10.18
N LEU A 174 -6.37 -4.28 11.24
CA LEU A 174 -7.68 -4.62 11.81
C LEU A 174 -8.41 -3.39 12.37
N THR A 175 -7.69 -2.32 12.75
CA THR A 175 -8.32 -1.09 13.24
C THR A 175 -9.01 -0.30 12.13
N TYR A 176 -8.35 -0.10 10.98
CA TYR A 176 -8.82 0.85 9.96
C TYR A 176 -9.14 0.24 8.60
N VAL A 177 -8.60 -0.92 8.22
CA VAL A 177 -8.94 -1.60 6.95
C VAL A 177 -10.23 -2.38 7.09
N ALA A 178 -10.40 -3.08 8.21
CA ALA A 178 -11.62 -3.81 8.56
C ALA A 178 -12.64 -2.90 9.29
N ASP A 179 -12.74 -1.64 8.87
CA ASP A 179 -13.71 -0.69 9.40
C ASP A 179 -15.11 -1.01 8.83
N GLU A 180 -16.04 -1.44 9.69
CA GLU A 180 -17.36 -1.92 9.27
C GLU A 180 -18.19 -0.84 8.54
N PRO A 181 -18.30 0.41 9.04
CA PRO A 181 -19.04 1.46 8.33
C PRO A 181 -18.52 1.71 6.92
N PHE A 182 -17.19 1.87 6.77
CA PHE A 182 -16.58 2.08 5.46
C PHE A 182 -16.82 0.91 4.51
N LEU A 183 -16.61 -0.33 4.96
CA LEU A 183 -16.79 -1.51 4.12
C LEU A 183 -18.25 -1.71 3.71
N ASN A 184 -19.19 -1.44 4.61
CA ASN A 184 -20.61 -1.47 4.31
C ASN A 184 -20.98 -0.45 3.23
N GLU A 185 -20.52 0.80 3.38
CA GLU A 185 -20.74 1.84 2.37
C GLU A 185 -20.13 1.46 1.02
N LEU A 186 -18.89 0.97 1.01
CA LEU A 186 -18.19 0.54 -0.20
C LEU A 186 -18.93 -0.59 -0.90
N ALA A 187 -19.34 -1.64 -0.18
CA ALA A 187 -20.02 -2.79 -0.74
C ALA A 187 -21.41 -2.42 -1.29
N ILE A 188 -22.18 -1.62 -0.55
CA ILE A 188 -23.50 -1.13 -1.00
C ILE A 188 -23.36 -0.23 -2.22
N SER A 189 -22.34 0.64 -2.26
CA SER A 189 -22.11 1.53 -3.40
C SER A 189 -21.78 0.75 -4.67
N ASN A 190 -20.91 -0.26 -4.59
CA ASN A 190 -20.61 -1.14 -5.73
C ASN A 190 -21.83 -1.97 -6.15
N TYR A 191 -22.59 -2.51 -5.19
CA TYR A 191 -23.87 -3.19 -5.46
C TYR A 191 -24.83 -2.29 -6.26
N LYS A 192 -25.04 -1.04 -5.81
CA LYS A 192 -25.90 -0.07 -6.51
C LYS A 192 -25.36 0.26 -7.89
N LEU A 193 -24.06 0.49 -8.03
CA LEU A 193 -23.42 0.83 -9.30
C LEU A 193 -23.61 -0.29 -10.33
N ILE A 194 -23.42 -1.55 -9.94
CA ILE A 194 -23.69 -2.68 -10.83
C ILE A 194 -25.15 -2.69 -11.28
N HIS A 195 -26.12 -2.45 -10.38
CA HIS A 195 -27.55 -2.44 -10.72
C HIS A 195 -28.02 -1.25 -11.56
N GLN A 196 -27.18 -0.22 -11.73
CA GLN A 196 -27.48 0.94 -12.59
C GLN A 196 -27.19 0.66 -14.08
N ASN A 197 -26.67 -0.52 -14.43
CA ASN A 197 -26.43 -0.90 -15.82
C ASN A 197 -27.75 -0.94 -16.63
N LYS A 198 -27.65 -0.65 -17.93
CA LYS A 198 -28.80 -0.51 -18.85
C LYS A 198 -29.40 -1.84 -19.26
N ASN A 199 -28.67 -2.93 -19.08
CA ASN A 199 -29.03 -4.27 -19.55
C ASN A 199 -29.62 -5.16 -18.45
N GLY A 200 -29.89 -4.61 -17.27
CA GLY A 200 -30.56 -5.32 -16.17
C GLY A 200 -29.72 -6.41 -15.50
N VAL A 201 -28.39 -6.39 -15.66
CA VAL A 201 -27.50 -7.30 -14.92
C VAL A 201 -27.62 -7.01 -13.42
N THR A 202 -27.66 -8.07 -12.61
CA THR A 202 -27.77 -7.96 -11.16
C THR A 202 -26.57 -8.60 -10.47
N ALA A 203 -26.37 -8.23 -9.21
CA ALA A 203 -25.40 -8.84 -8.31
C ALA A 203 -26.12 -9.32 -7.05
N ALA A 204 -25.54 -10.29 -6.34
CA ALA A 204 -26.04 -10.66 -5.02
C ALA A 204 -25.92 -9.49 -4.04
N VAL A 205 -26.87 -9.39 -3.10
CA VAL A 205 -26.77 -8.42 -2.00
C VAL A 205 -25.49 -8.67 -1.19
N PRO A 206 -24.79 -7.63 -0.72
CA PRO A 206 -23.46 -7.78 -0.11
C PRO A 206 -23.48 -8.30 1.34
N ALA A 207 -24.65 -8.56 1.94
CA ALA A 207 -24.75 -8.95 3.34
C ALA A 207 -23.84 -10.14 3.74
N PRO A 208 -23.77 -11.25 2.99
CA PRO A 208 -22.87 -12.36 3.34
C PRO A 208 -21.39 -11.99 3.32
N LEU A 209 -20.97 -11.07 2.45
CA LEU A 209 -19.60 -10.56 2.40
C LEU A 209 -19.29 -9.72 3.66
N LEU A 210 -20.24 -8.89 4.08
CA LEU A 210 -20.09 -8.05 5.27
C LEU A 210 -20.04 -8.90 6.55
N ASP A 211 -20.90 -9.93 6.64
CA ASP A 211 -20.88 -10.90 7.74
C ASP A 211 -19.52 -11.63 7.81
N TYR A 212 -19.01 -12.07 6.66
CA TYR A 212 -17.69 -12.68 6.59
C TYR A 212 -16.59 -11.78 7.15
N ILE A 213 -16.51 -10.51 6.71
CA ILE A 213 -15.44 -9.61 7.13
C ILE A 213 -15.52 -9.34 8.63
N LYS A 214 -16.73 -9.16 9.16
CA LYS A 214 -16.97 -8.97 10.60
C LYS A 214 -16.51 -10.18 11.41
N ASP A 215 -16.94 -11.37 11.01
CA ASP A 215 -16.56 -12.61 11.69
C ASP A 215 -15.04 -12.85 11.60
N ARG A 216 -14.45 -12.58 10.44
CA ARG A 216 -13.02 -12.76 10.19
C ARG A 216 -12.17 -11.80 11.03
N LYS A 217 -12.57 -10.53 11.13
CA LYS A 217 -11.95 -9.55 12.02
C LYS A 217 -11.97 -10.03 13.47
N PHE A 218 -13.13 -10.46 13.95
CA PHE A 218 -13.29 -10.97 15.32
C PHE A 218 -12.41 -12.20 15.58
N GLN A 219 -12.39 -13.17 14.66
CA GLN A 219 -11.58 -14.39 14.78
C GLN A 219 -10.08 -14.08 14.85
N LEU A 220 -9.59 -13.17 14.01
CA LEU A 220 -8.18 -12.78 14.02
C LEU A 220 -7.80 -12.07 15.32
N GLN A 221 -8.63 -11.14 15.79
CA GLN A 221 -8.43 -10.44 17.07
C GLN A 221 -8.45 -11.42 18.27
N ASP A 222 -9.44 -12.32 18.32
CA ASP A 222 -9.53 -13.34 19.37
C ASP A 222 -8.30 -14.27 19.37
N THR A 223 -7.81 -14.66 18.19
CA THR A 223 -6.61 -15.49 18.08
C THR A 223 -5.35 -14.74 18.55
N LEU A 224 -5.19 -13.46 18.19
CA LEU A 224 -4.10 -12.61 18.67
C LEU A 224 -4.14 -12.44 20.20
N ASN A 225 -5.33 -12.18 20.76
CA ASN A 225 -5.54 -12.07 22.21
C ASN A 225 -5.17 -13.36 22.95
N LYS A 226 -5.55 -14.53 22.42
CA LYS A 226 -5.18 -15.84 22.98
C LYS A 226 -3.68 -16.10 22.96
N LEU A 227 -2.93 -15.44 22.08
CA LEU A 227 -1.47 -15.47 22.03
C LEU A 227 -0.81 -14.40 22.92
N GLY A 228 -1.60 -13.60 23.64
CA GLY A 228 -1.10 -12.52 24.49
C GLY A 228 -0.68 -11.25 23.73
N VAL A 229 -1.10 -11.12 22.45
CA VAL A 229 -0.86 -9.91 21.65
C VAL A 229 -2.01 -8.95 21.89
N SER A 230 -1.72 -7.76 22.42
CA SER A 230 -2.71 -6.67 22.55
C SER A 230 -2.70 -5.80 21.30
N CYS A 231 -3.85 -5.69 20.62
CA CYS A 231 -4.03 -4.74 19.53
C CYS A 231 -4.49 -3.40 20.09
N GLU A 232 -3.53 -2.54 20.45
CA GLU A 232 -3.83 -1.18 20.91
C GLU A 232 -4.40 -0.32 19.78
N PRO A 233 -5.37 0.57 20.07
CA PRO A 233 -5.85 1.53 19.09
C PRO A 233 -4.71 2.42 18.59
N ILE A 234 -4.64 2.61 17.27
CA ILE A 234 -3.79 3.64 16.69
C ILE A 234 -4.57 4.94 16.74
N LEU A 235 -4.10 5.90 17.54
CA LEU A 235 -4.74 7.21 17.68
C LEU A 235 -3.79 8.29 17.19
N CYS A 236 -4.24 9.09 16.22
CA CYS A 236 -3.57 10.33 15.86
C CYS A 236 -3.62 11.30 17.05
N SER A 237 -2.47 11.67 17.61
CA SER A 237 -2.38 12.59 18.75
C SER A 237 -2.47 14.06 18.35
N ILE A 238 -2.44 14.37 17.05
CA ILE A 238 -2.51 15.73 16.53
C ILE A 238 -3.81 15.94 15.77
N SER A 239 -4.39 17.13 15.93
CA SER A 239 -5.60 17.54 15.23
C SER A 239 -5.28 17.95 13.79
N PRO A 240 -6.26 17.89 12.87
CA PRO A 240 -6.04 18.24 11.46
C PRO A 240 -5.53 19.66 11.20
N SER A 241 -5.58 20.58 12.18
CA SER A 241 -5.10 21.97 12.07
C SER A 241 -3.76 22.22 12.77
N ASP A 242 -3.21 21.24 13.48
CA ASP A 242 -2.04 21.42 14.34
C ASP A 242 -0.73 21.57 13.56
N VAL A 243 -0.66 20.99 12.35
CA VAL A 243 0.51 21.05 11.47
C VAL A 243 0.09 21.50 10.09
N VAL A 244 0.58 22.65 9.63
CA VAL A 244 0.40 23.10 8.24
C VAL A 244 1.56 22.59 7.38
N LEU A 245 1.25 21.97 6.24
CA LEU A 245 2.22 21.51 5.26
C LEU A 245 2.19 22.42 4.03
N GLU A 246 3.35 22.98 3.70
CA GLU A 246 3.57 23.79 2.50
C GLU A 246 4.70 23.21 1.65
N ILE A 247 4.65 23.45 0.34
CA ILE A 247 5.70 23.06 -0.59
C ILE A 247 6.47 24.31 -0.99
N ILE A 248 7.77 24.31 -0.75
CA ILE A 248 8.68 25.37 -1.15
C ILE A 248 9.46 24.88 -2.37
N THR A 249 9.35 25.62 -3.48
CA THR A 249 10.16 25.40 -4.68
C THR A 249 11.23 26.50 -4.81
N SER A 250 12.51 26.15 -4.87
CA SER A 250 13.57 27.12 -5.17
C SER A 250 13.75 27.24 -6.69
N ASP A 251 12.89 28.00 -7.34
CA ASP A 251 13.09 28.44 -8.73
C ASP A 251 12.88 29.95 -8.79
N GLU A 252 13.95 30.75 -8.58
CA GLU A 252 14.01 32.15 -9.05
C GLU A 252 15.40 32.83 -9.06
N GLN A 253 16.52 32.15 -8.79
CA GLN A 253 17.87 32.74 -8.97
C GLN A 253 18.92 31.71 -9.43
N ALA A 254 18.87 31.29 -10.69
CA ALA A 254 20.01 30.64 -11.34
C ALA A 254 20.38 31.44 -12.60
N THR A 255 21.29 32.41 -12.43
CA THR A 255 22.05 32.98 -13.55
C THR A 255 22.92 31.88 -14.17
N SER A 256 23.07 31.98 -15.50
CA SER A 256 23.83 31.05 -16.34
C SER A 256 25.24 30.78 -15.80
N ASP A 257 25.70 29.56 -16.07
CA ASP A 257 27.08 29.07 -15.99
C ASP A 257 27.51 28.32 -14.72
N SER A 258 27.01 27.09 -14.58
CA SER A 258 27.84 25.92 -14.24
C SER A 258 27.01 24.63 -14.35
N VAL A 259 27.29 23.83 -15.39
CA VAL A 259 26.66 22.53 -15.64
C VAL A 259 27.30 21.47 -14.73
N GLN A 260 26.62 21.21 -13.62
CA GLN A 260 26.35 19.89 -13.04
C GLN A 260 25.15 20.11 -12.10
N GLN A 261 23.96 20.26 -12.69
CA GLN A 261 22.73 20.50 -11.96
C GLN A 261 22.23 19.20 -11.35
N ASP A 262 22.36 19.08 -10.03
CA ASP A 262 21.60 18.13 -9.22
C ASP A 262 20.09 18.34 -9.47
N PRO A 263 19.36 17.38 -10.05
CA PRO A 263 17.92 17.50 -10.32
C PRO A 263 17.07 17.68 -9.03
N ASN A 264 17.68 17.39 -7.86
CA ASN A 264 17.08 17.45 -6.54
C ASN A 264 17.20 18.82 -5.85
N ARG A 265 17.92 19.79 -6.44
CA ARG A 265 17.86 21.18 -5.97
C ARG A 265 16.46 21.73 -6.20
N GLY A 266 15.63 21.68 -5.16
CA GLY A 266 14.72 22.78 -4.91
C GLY A 266 13.32 22.50 -4.39
N ILE A 267 12.85 21.27 -4.21
CA ILE A 267 11.53 21.03 -3.59
C ILE A 267 11.72 20.62 -2.12
N GLN A 268 11.24 21.47 -1.22
CA GLN A 268 11.20 21.23 0.21
C GLN A 268 9.76 21.20 0.71
N LEU A 269 9.51 20.36 1.70
CA LEU A 269 8.29 20.39 2.49
C LEU A 269 8.54 21.23 3.74
N LEU A 270 7.75 22.27 3.96
CA LEU A 270 7.73 23.07 5.17
C LEU A 270 6.59 22.59 6.06
N PHE A 271 6.93 22.07 7.22
CA PHE A 271 5.96 21.75 8.26
C PHE A 271 5.95 22.88 9.28
N GLN A 272 4.78 23.47 9.53
CA GLN A 272 4.58 24.53 10.53
C GLN A 272 3.70 24.00 11.65
N ASN A 273 4.20 24.01 12.88
CA ASN A 273 3.43 23.64 14.06
C ASN A 273 2.65 24.85 14.56
N LYS A 274 1.34 24.70 14.73
CA LYS A 274 0.41 25.74 15.21
C LYS A 274 0.11 25.63 16.71
N THR A 275 0.75 24.70 17.40
CA THR A 275 0.53 24.41 18.81
C THR A 275 1.68 24.92 19.68
N ALA A 276 1.38 25.15 20.96
CA ALA A 276 2.36 25.58 21.97
C ALA A 276 3.29 24.45 22.48
N ALA A 277 3.15 23.23 21.96
CA ALA A 277 3.98 22.08 22.31
C ALA A 277 4.70 21.56 21.05
N PRO A 278 5.92 21.00 21.16
CA PRO A 278 6.57 20.39 20.00
C PRO A 278 5.77 19.19 19.48
N ILE A 279 5.72 19.04 18.16
CA ILE A 279 5.08 17.91 17.49
C ILE A 279 6.16 17.03 16.87
N THR A 280 5.97 15.71 17.00
CA THR A 280 6.82 14.73 16.33
C THR A 280 6.01 14.00 15.27
N LEU A 281 6.46 14.03 14.03
CA LEU A 281 6.01 13.12 12.99
C LEU A 281 6.96 11.92 12.95
N ASP A 282 6.43 10.72 13.07
CA ASP A 282 7.17 9.46 13.06
C ASP A 282 6.77 8.56 11.88
N ASN A 283 7.09 7.27 11.96
CA ASN A 283 6.81 6.30 10.92
C ASN A 283 5.33 5.92 10.74
N ARG A 284 4.43 6.52 11.52
CA ARG A 284 2.97 6.41 11.34
C ARG A 284 2.42 7.48 10.40
N TYR A 285 3.23 8.41 9.91
CA TYR A 285 2.78 9.47 9.02
C TYR A 285 3.17 9.19 7.56
N TYR A 286 2.29 9.63 6.65
CA TYR A 286 2.40 9.44 5.22
C TYR A 286 2.16 10.74 4.48
N LEU A 287 2.88 10.90 3.39
CA LEU A 287 2.63 11.89 2.38
C LEU A 287 1.90 11.26 1.20
N SER A 288 1.04 12.01 0.54
CA SER A 288 0.43 11.58 -0.72
C SER A 288 0.04 12.76 -1.61
N ASN A 289 0.05 12.56 -2.91
CA ASN A 289 -0.51 13.47 -3.89
C ASN A 289 -1.83 12.94 -4.49
N ASP A 290 -2.46 11.94 -3.86
CA ASP A 290 -3.70 11.30 -4.29
C ASP A 290 -4.60 11.10 -3.07
N ILE A 291 -5.71 11.84 -3.02
CA ILE A 291 -6.70 11.73 -1.94
C ILE A 291 -7.36 10.35 -1.85
N SER A 292 -7.39 9.61 -2.96
CA SER A 292 -7.89 8.24 -3.00
C SER A 292 -6.83 7.20 -2.58
N PHE A 293 -5.58 7.63 -2.38
CA PHE A 293 -4.47 6.83 -1.88
C PHE A 293 -3.63 7.63 -0.88
N PRO A 294 -4.20 7.99 0.29
CA PRO A 294 -3.58 8.96 1.21
C PRO A 294 -2.30 8.45 1.87
N LYS A 295 -2.05 7.13 1.84
CA LYS A 295 -0.88 6.47 2.46
C LYS A 295 0.15 6.05 1.41
N LYS A 296 0.57 6.99 0.56
CA LYS A 296 1.43 6.69 -0.60
C LYS A 296 2.91 6.61 -0.24
N TRP A 297 3.42 7.57 0.52
CA TRP A 297 4.84 7.65 0.89
C TRP A 297 5.00 7.78 2.39
N ARG A 298 5.48 6.71 3.04
CA ARG A 298 5.74 6.74 4.48
C ARG A 298 6.92 7.66 4.81
N ILE A 299 6.76 8.46 5.87
CA ILE A 299 7.85 9.19 6.52
C ILE A 299 8.63 8.19 7.37
N TRP A 300 9.91 7.94 7.09
CA TRP A 300 10.68 6.92 7.84
C TRP A 300 11.50 7.51 8.98
N GLU A 301 11.84 8.80 8.86
CA GLU A 301 12.65 9.53 9.81
C GLU A 301 11.75 10.31 10.76
N GLN A 302 12.16 10.39 12.03
CA GLN A 302 11.44 11.19 13.00
C GLN A 302 11.69 12.67 12.71
N ILE A 303 10.61 13.44 12.51
CA ILE A 303 10.65 14.88 12.26
C ILE A 303 10.11 15.59 13.51
N LEU A 304 11.00 16.31 14.21
CA LEU A 304 10.62 17.16 15.33
C LEU A 304 10.31 18.58 14.82
N ILE A 305 9.06 19.02 14.99
CA ILE A 305 8.62 20.38 14.68
C ILE A 305 8.51 21.15 16.00
N PRO A 306 9.33 22.20 16.23
CA PRO A 306 9.28 22.98 17.46
C PRO A 306 7.90 23.58 17.73
N ALA A 307 7.57 23.85 19.00
CA ALA A 307 6.35 24.59 19.38
C ALA A 307 6.28 25.93 18.63
N GLU A 308 5.13 26.22 18.03
CA GLU A 308 4.88 27.42 17.20
C GLU A 308 5.97 27.67 16.12
N GLY A 309 6.72 26.63 15.76
CA GLY A 309 7.89 26.70 14.89
C GLY A 309 7.66 26.01 13.55
N SER A 310 8.74 25.88 12.79
CA SER A 310 8.72 25.15 11.52
C SER A 310 10.01 24.38 11.28
N VAL A 311 9.93 23.39 10.40
CA VAL A 311 11.05 22.59 9.93
C VAL A 311 10.87 22.29 8.45
N THR A 312 11.98 22.26 7.71
CA THR A 312 11.97 21.85 6.31
C THR A 312 12.55 20.45 6.14
N MET A 313 11.99 19.71 5.19
CA MET A 313 12.48 18.40 4.78
C MET A 313 12.62 18.36 3.25
N PRO A 314 13.76 17.89 2.70
CA PRO A 314 13.87 17.68 1.26
C PRO A 314 12.91 16.58 0.79
N LEU A 315 12.23 16.80 -0.33
CA LEU A 315 11.35 15.79 -0.92
C LEU A 315 12.20 14.76 -1.68
N LYS A 316 12.05 13.47 -1.37
CA LYS A 316 12.79 12.37 -2.05
C LYS A 316 12.63 12.47 -3.57
N GLU A 317 13.68 12.11 -4.31
CA GLU A 317 13.76 12.26 -5.77
C GLU A 317 12.58 11.65 -6.54
N SER A 318 12.20 10.41 -6.21
CA SER A 318 11.04 9.72 -6.79
C SER A 318 9.71 10.45 -6.54
N ILE A 319 9.59 11.12 -5.39
CA ILE A 319 8.41 11.89 -5.01
C ILE A 319 8.42 13.27 -5.71
N SER A 320 9.58 13.91 -5.79
CA SER A 320 9.78 15.18 -6.49
C SER A 320 9.44 15.09 -7.98
N MET A 321 9.83 13.98 -8.65
CA MET A 321 9.44 13.72 -10.04
C MET A 321 7.92 13.60 -10.21
N LEU A 322 7.25 12.86 -9.31
CA LEU A 322 5.79 12.71 -9.33
C LEU A 322 5.06 14.03 -9.10
N TYR A 323 5.54 14.84 -8.18
CA TYR A 323 4.99 16.16 -7.91
C TYR A 323 5.15 17.11 -9.11
N ARG A 324 6.34 17.18 -9.73
CA ARG A 324 6.58 18.01 -10.92
C ARG A 324 5.72 17.61 -12.11
N LYS A 325 5.36 16.32 -12.26
CA LYS A 325 4.44 15.85 -13.31
C LYS A 325 2.98 16.19 -13.02
N ASN A 326 2.60 16.34 -11.74
CA ASN A 326 1.22 16.57 -11.28
C ASN A 326 1.13 17.85 -10.44
N LYS A 327 1.65 18.98 -10.95
CA LYS A 327 1.83 20.27 -10.23
C LYS A 327 0.57 20.86 -9.57
N GLU A 328 -0.60 20.28 -9.79
CA GLU A 328 -1.90 20.80 -9.36
C GLU A 328 -2.50 20.08 -8.14
N GLN A 329 -1.91 18.98 -7.66
CA GLN A 329 -2.43 18.23 -6.52
C GLN A 329 -1.74 18.67 -5.21
N PRO A 330 -2.49 19.02 -4.15
CA PRO A 330 -1.90 19.28 -2.84
C PRO A 330 -1.21 18.02 -2.32
N ILE A 331 -0.09 18.19 -1.61
CA ILE A 331 0.49 17.09 -0.84
C ILE A 331 -0.28 17.00 0.47
N LEU A 332 -0.86 15.84 0.71
CA LEU A 332 -1.58 15.46 1.91
C LEU A 332 -0.59 14.90 2.92
N LEU A 333 -0.77 15.24 4.20
CA LEU A 333 -0.19 14.50 5.32
C LEU A 333 -1.31 13.68 5.96
N THR A 334 -1.06 12.40 6.23
CA THR A 334 -2.07 11.48 6.77
C THR A 334 -1.43 10.55 7.78
N HIS A 335 -2.11 10.32 8.90
CA HIS A 335 -1.68 9.35 9.91
C HIS A 335 -2.08 7.91 9.53
N GLU A 336 -1.48 6.91 10.19
CA GLU A 336 -1.67 5.49 9.92
C GLU A 336 -3.15 5.08 9.96
N ASP A 337 -3.94 5.69 10.86
CA ASP A 337 -5.39 5.50 11.03
C ASP A 337 -6.26 6.21 9.98
N LEU A 338 -5.64 6.86 8.99
CA LEU A 338 -6.26 7.66 7.92
C LEU A 338 -6.75 9.04 8.35
N THR A 339 -6.41 9.51 9.55
CA THR A 339 -6.67 10.90 9.94
C THR A 339 -5.87 11.85 9.04
N PRO A 340 -6.53 12.74 8.27
CA PRO A 340 -5.83 13.73 7.45
C PRO A 340 -5.34 14.88 8.33
N ILE A 341 -4.17 15.41 8.01
CA ILE A 341 -3.47 16.45 8.76
C ILE A 341 -3.12 17.55 7.77
N VAL A 342 -4.06 18.48 7.62
CA VAL A 342 -4.09 19.61 6.67
C VAL A 342 -4.19 19.23 5.17
N PRO A 343 -4.89 20.06 4.36
CA PRO A 343 -5.47 21.39 4.67
C PRO A 343 -7.01 21.45 4.69
N PRO A 344 -7.62 22.35 5.48
CA PRO A 344 -8.82 23.04 5.03
C PRO A 344 -8.41 24.22 4.13
N ASN A 345 -8.80 24.11 2.85
CA ASN A 345 -8.86 25.11 1.78
C ASN A 345 -7.91 26.31 1.80
#